data_AF-C9YFB5-F1
#
_entry.id   AF-C9YFB5-F1
#
_cell.length_a   1.000
_cell.length_b   1.000
_cell.length_c   1.000
_cell.angle_alpha   90.00
_cell.angle_beta   90.00
_cell.angle_gamma   90.00
#
_symmetry.space_group_name_H-M   'P 1'
#
loop_
_entity.id
_entity.type
_entity.pdbx_description
1 polymer ?
#
loop_
_entity_poly.entity_id
_entity_poly.type
_entity_poly.pdbx_seq_one_letter_code
_entity_poly.pdbx_strand_id
1 'polypeptide(L)'
;MVVPGDFPTDVYPSALAGSQTKFSARVIDGKYVVGLTPAERSQHYLQCLDLLNQLTEYTQRKLDQKPEAPRAEILDDIVKRIPLQGWALSTPELEWIAKQLTQSFASK
;
A
#
# COMPACT_ATOMS: atom_id res chain seq x y z
N MET A 1 5.44 15.42 -9.01
CA MET A 1 5.47 14.54 -7.82
C MET A 1 6.34 13.35 -8.15
N VAL A 2 7.24 12.94 -7.26
CA VAL A 2 8.11 11.76 -7.47
C VAL A 2 7.51 10.59 -6.69
N VAL A 3 7.04 9.57 -7.40
CA VAL A 3 6.58 8.32 -6.78
C VAL A 3 7.79 7.44 -6.48
N PRO A 4 8.01 6.99 -5.23
CA PRO A 4 9.16 6.16 -4.86
C PRO A 4 9.30 4.91 -5.72
N GLY A 5 10.52 4.43 -5.94
CA GLY A 5 10.78 3.24 -6.76
C GLY A 5 10.19 1.95 -6.19
N ASP A 6 9.99 1.89 -4.87
CA ASP A 6 9.41 0.72 -4.19
C ASP A 6 7.88 0.76 -4.07
N PHE A 7 7.22 1.81 -4.55
CA PHE A 7 5.76 1.85 -4.64
C PHE A 7 5.27 0.91 -5.75
N PRO A 8 4.19 0.13 -5.53
CA PRO A 8 3.70 -0.85 -6.50
C PRO A 8 3.53 -0.28 -7.91
N THR A 9 4.00 -1.05 -8.90
CA THR A 9 3.80 -0.76 -10.33
C THR A 9 2.68 -1.59 -10.94
N ASP A 10 2.37 -2.72 -10.32
CA ASP A 10 1.27 -3.61 -10.70
C ASP A 10 0.38 -3.87 -9.48
N VAL A 11 -0.79 -3.24 -9.47
CA VAL A 11 -1.82 -3.41 -8.43
C VAL A 11 -2.83 -4.50 -8.78
N TYR A 12 -2.76 -5.02 -10.00
CA TYR A 12 -3.62 -6.10 -10.49
C TYR A 12 -2.74 -7.18 -11.14
N PRO A 13 -2.09 -8.05 -10.34
CA PRO A 13 -1.24 -9.10 -10.89
C PRO A 13 -2.06 -10.00 -11.82
N SER A 14 -1.96 -9.72 -13.11
CA SER A 14 -2.84 -10.28 -14.15
C SER A 14 -2.16 -11.45 -14.85
N ALA A 15 -1.34 -12.21 -14.13
CA ALA A 15 -0.76 -13.43 -14.64
C ALA A 15 -1.86 -14.48 -14.81
N LEU A 16 -2.25 -14.75 -16.04
CA LEU A 16 -3.25 -15.78 -16.36
C LEU A 16 -2.56 -17.14 -16.47
N ALA A 17 -3.18 -18.17 -15.89
CA ALA A 17 -2.68 -19.54 -15.95
C ALA A 17 -2.65 -20.08 -17.39
N GLY A 18 -1.57 -20.78 -17.75
CA GLY A 18 -1.39 -21.39 -19.07
C GLY A 18 0.05 -21.88 -19.29
N SER A 19 0.30 -22.57 -20.41
CA SER A 19 1.64 -23.04 -20.80
C SER A 19 2.63 -21.92 -21.16
N GLN A 20 2.11 -20.71 -21.42
CA GLN A 20 2.89 -19.49 -21.55
C GLN A 20 2.29 -18.39 -20.66
N THR A 21 3.16 -17.58 -20.06
CA THR A 21 2.77 -16.43 -19.25
C THR A 21 2.02 -15.42 -20.09
N LYS A 22 0.75 -15.15 -19.72
CA LYS A 22 -0.11 -14.15 -20.38
C LYS A 22 -0.45 -13.05 -19.37
N PHE A 23 -0.45 -11.81 -19.86
CA PHE A 23 -0.82 -10.64 -19.07
C PHE A 23 -2.08 -9.99 -19.63
N SER A 24 -2.96 -9.51 -18.76
CA SER A 24 -4.07 -8.64 -19.17
C SER A 24 -3.53 -7.25 -19.51
N ALA A 25 -3.83 -6.77 -20.72
CA ALA A 25 -3.44 -5.44 -21.19
C ALA A 25 -4.67 -4.62 -21.58
N ARG A 26 -4.62 -3.30 -21.33
CA ARG A 26 -5.58 -2.31 -21.83
C ARG A 26 -4.99 -1.64 -23.07
N VAL A 27 -5.81 -1.31 -24.06
CA VAL A 27 -5.36 -0.47 -25.18
C VAL A 27 -5.67 0.99 -24.84
N ILE A 28 -4.63 1.81 -24.71
CA ILE A 28 -4.71 3.25 -24.47
C ILE A 28 -3.91 3.93 -25.57
N ASP A 29 -4.53 4.84 -26.34
CA ASP A 29 -3.91 5.54 -27.46
C ASP A 29 -3.17 4.61 -28.46
N GLY A 30 -3.78 3.46 -28.76
CA GLY A 30 -3.22 2.46 -29.68
C GLY A 30 -2.05 1.64 -29.13
N LYS A 31 -1.70 1.81 -27.84
CA LYS A 31 -0.64 1.04 -27.16
C LYS A 31 -1.23 0.06 -26.15
N TYR A 32 -0.67 -1.13 -26.10
CA TYR A 32 -0.96 -2.10 -25.05
C TYR A 32 -0.26 -1.67 -23.75
N VAL A 33 -1.05 -1.40 -22.71
CA VAL A 33 -0.60 -1.01 -21.38
C VAL A 33 -0.94 -2.13 -20.40
N VAL A 34 0.09 -2.64 -19.73
CA VAL A 34 -0.03 -3.61 -18.63
C VAL A 34 0.25 -2.85 -17.32
N GLY A 35 -0.55 -3.10 -16.28
CA GLY A 35 -0.44 -2.40 -15.00
C GLY A 35 -0.94 -0.96 -15.02
N LEU A 36 -0.44 -0.15 -14.08
CA LEU A 36 -0.78 1.27 -13.95
C LEU A 36 0.07 2.14 -14.88
N THR A 37 -0.56 3.11 -15.53
CA THR A 37 0.15 4.23 -16.17
C THR A 37 0.88 5.08 -15.11
N PRO A 38 1.87 5.90 -15.49
CA PRO A 38 2.53 6.81 -14.53
C PRO A 38 1.57 7.75 -13.81
N ALA A 39 0.52 8.21 -14.50
CA ALA A 39 -0.51 9.08 -13.94
C ALA A 39 -1.38 8.32 -12.92
N GLU A 40 -1.88 7.13 -13.28
CA GLU A 40 -2.64 6.28 -12.36
C GLU A 40 -1.80 5.89 -11.14
N ARG A 41 -0.53 5.49 -11.33
CA ARG A 41 0.41 5.17 -10.25
C ARG A 41 0.61 6.36 -9.30
N SER A 42 0.67 7.58 -9.83
CA SER A 42 0.77 8.80 -9.01
C SER A 42 -0.50 9.06 -8.21
N GLN A 43 -1.69 8.83 -8.80
CA GLN A 43 -2.97 8.98 -8.10
C GLN A 43 -3.11 7.95 -6.97
N HIS A 44 -2.80 6.68 -7.26
CA HIS A 44 -2.79 5.60 -6.27
C HIS A 44 -1.81 5.90 -5.14
N TYR A 45 -0.62 6.42 -5.46
CA TYR A 45 0.35 6.84 -4.45
C TYR A 45 -0.19 7.95 -3.54
N LEU A 46 -0.89 8.96 -4.09
CA LEU A 46 -1.53 10.01 -3.28
C LEU A 46 -2.60 9.45 -2.33
N GLN A 47 -3.43 8.51 -2.81
CA GLN A 47 -4.42 7.83 -1.97
C GLN A 47 -3.76 7.05 -0.83
N CYS A 48 -2.66 6.35 -1.12
CA CYS A 48 -1.91 5.61 -0.11
C CYS A 48 -1.24 6.54 0.91
N LEU A 49 -0.74 7.71 0.49
CA LEU A 49 -0.16 8.71 1.40
C LEU A 49 -1.19 9.29 2.37
N ASP A 50 -2.40 9.59 1.87
CA ASP A 50 -3.48 10.08 2.72
C ASP A 50 -3.83 9.06 3.82
N LEU A 51 -4.00 7.79 3.43
CA LEU A 51 -4.29 6.72 4.37
C LEU A 51 -3.13 6.46 5.35
N LEU A 52 -1.89 6.54 4.88
CA LEU A 52 -0.71 6.40 5.73
C LEU A 52 -0.66 7.51 6.80
N ASN A 53 -1.01 8.75 6.45
CA ASN A 53 -1.09 9.85 7.41
C ASN A 53 -2.17 9.57 8.48
N GLN A 54 -3.37 9.17 8.06
CA GLN A 54 -4.46 8.81 8.98
C GLN A 54 -4.05 7.67 9.93
N LEU A 55 -3.37 6.64 9.41
CA LEU A 55 -2.88 5.52 10.21
C LEU A 55 -1.76 5.92 11.16
N THR A 56 -0.88 6.83 10.75
CA THR A 56 0.18 7.35 11.62
C THR A 56 -0.41 8.09 12.81
N GLU A 57 -1.38 8.99 12.58
CA GLU A 57 -2.08 9.70 13.66
C GLU A 57 -2.86 8.74 14.57
N TYR A 58 -3.59 7.79 13.98
CA TYR A 58 -4.31 6.76 14.72
C TYR A 58 -3.38 5.93 15.61
N THR A 59 -2.24 5.49 15.06
CA THR A 59 -1.25 4.68 15.77
C THR A 59 -0.62 5.46 16.91
N GLN A 60 -0.22 6.72 16.68
CA GLN A 60 0.32 7.58 17.73
C GLN A 60 -0.68 7.73 18.87
N ARG A 61 -1.94 8.05 18.55
CA ARG A 61 -3.01 8.15 19.56
C ARG A 61 -3.21 6.85 20.35
N LYS A 62 -3.10 5.69 19.69
CA LYS A 62 -3.20 4.39 20.36
C LYS A 62 -2.04 4.12 21.31
N LEU A 63 -0.83 4.51 20.95
CA LEU A 63 0.36 4.42 21.81
C LEU A 63 0.20 5.33 23.03
N ASP A 64 -0.27 6.57 22.85
CA ASP A 64 -0.48 7.52 23.94
C ASP A 64 -1.58 7.07 24.92
N GLN A 65 -2.60 6.36 24.43
CA GLN A 65 -3.67 5.76 25.24
C GLN A 65 -3.22 4.55 26.05
N LYS A 66 -2.08 3.91 25.69
CA LYS A 66 -1.60 2.67 26.29
C LYS A 66 -0.10 2.74 26.59
N PRO A 67 0.35 3.65 27.47
CA PRO A 67 1.78 3.86 27.72
C PRO A 67 2.47 2.63 28.35
N GLU A 68 1.71 1.80 29.09
CA GLU A 68 2.20 0.58 29.75
C GLU A 68 2.38 -0.60 28.79
N ALA A 69 1.75 -0.56 27.61
CA ALA A 69 1.80 -1.66 26.65
C ALA A 69 3.05 -1.57 25.76
N PRO A 70 3.63 -2.71 25.34
CA PRO A 70 4.75 -2.70 24.41
C PRO A 70 4.36 -2.03 23.09
N ARG A 71 5.09 -0.96 22.71
CA ARG A 71 4.82 -0.23 21.46
C ARG A 71 4.81 -1.15 20.23
N ALA A 72 5.72 -2.11 20.21
CA ALA A 72 5.83 -3.09 19.14
C ALA A 72 4.58 -3.97 19.00
N GLU A 73 3.93 -4.33 20.11
CA GLU A 73 2.70 -5.13 20.10
C GLU A 73 1.51 -4.34 19.54
N ILE A 74 1.39 -3.06 19.93
CA ILE A 74 0.35 -2.17 19.39
C ILE A 74 0.54 -1.96 17.88
N LEU A 75 1.77 -1.72 17.45
CA LEU A 75 2.09 -1.51 16.03
C LEU A 75 1.83 -2.78 15.20
N ASP A 76 2.23 -3.95 15.71
CA ASP A 76 2.02 -5.25 15.06
C ASP A 76 0.51 -5.58 14.91
N ASP A 77 -0.30 -5.34 15.95
CA ASP A 77 -1.76 -5.52 15.86
C ASP A 77 -2.39 -4.59 14.81
N ILE A 78 -1.95 -3.33 14.72
CA ILE A 78 -2.44 -2.39 13.70
C ILE A 78 -2.03 -2.84 12.30
N VAL A 79 -0.76 -3.19 12.10
CA VAL A 79 -0.23 -3.64 10.80
C VAL A 79 -0.97 -4.89 10.30
N LYS A 80 -1.23 -5.86 11.19
CA LYS A 80 -1.99 -7.08 10.85
C LYS A 80 -3.44 -6.80 10.43
N ARG A 81 -4.02 -5.69 10.88
CA ARG A 81 -5.41 -5.31 10.57
C ARG A 81 -5.56 -4.53 9.27
N ILE A 82 -4.50 -3.88 8.77
CA ILE A 82 -4.49 -3.12 7.51
C ILE A 82 -5.13 -3.90 6.34
N PRO A 83 -4.70 -5.14 6.02
CA PRO A 83 -5.29 -5.89 4.91
C PRO A 83 -6.75 -6.31 5.13
N LEU A 84 -7.26 -6.21 6.37
CA LEU A 84 -8.61 -6.65 6.74
C LEU A 84 -9.66 -5.53 6.71
N GLN A 85 -9.27 -4.28 6.45
CA GLN A 85 -10.18 -3.13 6.55
C GLN A 85 -11.15 -2.98 5.37
N GLY A 86 -11.01 -3.78 4.31
CA GLY A 86 -11.90 -3.72 3.15
C GLY A 86 -11.78 -2.43 2.34
N TRP A 87 -10.66 -1.70 2.46
CA TRP A 87 -10.38 -0.53 1.64
C TRP A 87 -10.28 -0.91 0.17
N ALA A 88 -10.68 0.00 -0.72
CA ALA A 88 -10.58 -0.17 -2.17
C ALA A 88 -9.13 0.02 -2.68
N LEU A 89 -8.18 -0.65 -2.02
CA LEU A 89 -6.76 -0.68 -2.36
C LEU A 89 -6.35 -2.13 -2.64
N SER A 90 -5.38 -2.31 -3.53
CA SER A 90 -4.82 -3.62 -3.83
C SER A 90 -3.95 -4.17 -2.69
N THR A 91 -3.75 -5.48 -2.66
CA THR A 91 -2.85 -6.11 -1.67
C THR A 91 -1.43 -5.52 -1.67
N PRO A 92 -0.76 -5.30 -2.82
CA PRO A 92 0.56 -4.66 -2.82
C PRO A 92 0.57 -3.24 -2.23
N GLU A 93 -0.51 -2.47 -2.39
CA GLU A 93 -0.63 -1.14 -1.79
C GLU A 93 -0.80 -1.22 -0.28
N LEU A 94 -1.63 -2.14 0.20
CA LEU A 94 -1.84 -2.37 1.63
C LEU A 94 -0.54 -2.84 2.32
N GLU A 95 0.21 -3.72 1.67
CA GLU A 95 1.55 -4.16 2.13
C GLU A 95 2.55 -3.01 2.14
N TRP A 96 2.54 -2.15 1.11
CA TRP A 96 3.38 -0.96 1.07
C TRP A 96 3.05 -0.01 2.22
N ILE A 97 1.77 0.26 2.48
CA ILE A 97 1.33 1.10 3.61
C ILE A 97 1.79 0.51 4.95
N ALA A 98 1.59 -0.80 5.16
CA ALA A 98 2.04 -1.49 6.37
C ALA A 98 3.55 -1.32 6.60
N LYS A 99 4.36 -1.51 5.55
CA LYS A 99 5.82 -1.33 5.60
C LYS A 99 6.20 0.10 5.96
N GLN A 100 5.60 1.11 5.31
CA GLN A 100 5.90 2.51 5.58
C GLN A 100 5.50 2.91 7.01
N LEU A 101 4.36 2.41 7.50
CA LEU A 101 3.93 2.63 8.88
C LEU A 101 4.94 2.04 9.87
N THR A 102 5.42 0.81 9.67
CA THR A 102 6.45 0.25 10.54
C THR A 102 7.74 1.08 10.53
N GLN A 103 8.16 1.57 9.36
CA GLN A 103 9.36 2.39 9.22
C GLN A 103 9.25 3.76 9.91
N SER A 104 8.07 4.39 9.88
CA SER A 104 7.84 5.70 10.52
C SER A 104 7.91 5.65 12.05
N PHE A 105 7.60 4.49 12.64
CA PHE A 105 7.71 4.23 14.09
C PHE A 105 9.00 3.54 14.50
N ALA A 106 9.76 2.94 13.58
CA ALA A 106 11.10 2.42 13.86
C ALA A 106 12.16 3.53 13.94
N SER A 107 11.91 4.67 13.28
CA SER A 107 12.82 5.83 13.25
C SER A 107 12.59 6.83 14.39
N LYS A 108 11.68 6.54 15.33
CA LYS A 108 11.29 7.38 16.47
C LYS A 108 11.50 6.67 17.79
#